data_AF-A0A0H3ZK89-F1
#
_entry.id   AF-A0A0H3ZK89-F1
#
_cell.length_a   1.000
_cell.length_b   1.000
_cell.length_c   1.000
_cell.angle_alpha   90.00
_cell.angle_beta   90.00
_cell.angle_gamma   90.00
#
_symmetry.space_group_name_H-M   'P 1'
#
loop_
_entity.id
_entity.type
_entity.pdbx_description
1 polymer ?
#
loop_
_entity_poly.entity_id
_entity_poly.type
_entity_poly.pdbx_seq_one_letter_code
_entity_poly.pdbx_strand_id
1 'polypeptide(L)'
;MNLNPKSRLVSFALTLFFGPLGLFYSSVAGALVLVIVAVATAASVIGPVVCWVLAIAIGDHCTHKHNKNIDNIKELVSNKG
;
A
#
# COMPACT_ATOMS: atom_id res chain seq x y z
N MET A 1 -5.83 -12.55 10.73
CA MET A 1 -5.15 -12.19 9.46
C MET A 1 -6.08 -12.49 8.31
N ASN A 2 -6.32 -11.54 7.41
CA ASN A 2 -7.07 -11.83 6.18
C ASN A 2 -6.17 -12.68 5.26
N LEU A 3 -6.64 -13.86 4.85
CA LEU A 3 -5.90 -14.80 4.00
C LEU A 3 -6.24 -14.68 2.51
N ASN A 4 -6.95 -13.62 2.13
CA ASN A 4 -7.26 -13.32 0.74
C ASN A 4 -6.23 -12.38 0.12
N PRO A 5 -5.73 -12.69 -1.09
CA PRO A 5 -4.84 -11.79 -1.81
C PRO A 5 -5.55 -10.46 -2.12
N LYS A 6 -4.79 -9.36 -2.04
CA LYS A 6 -5.25 -8.02 -2.36
C LYS A 6 -4.97 -7.70 -3.83
N SER A 7 -5.85 -6.90 -4.45
CA SER A 7 -5.70 -6.52 -5.86
C SER A 7 -4.71 -5.36 -6.01
N ARG A 8 -3.66 -5.58 -6.79
CA ARG A 8 -2.62 -4.56 -7.10
C ARG A 8 -3.20 -3.41 -7.92
N LEU A 9 -4.09 -3.71 -8.87
CA LEU A 9 -4.74 -2.70 -9.70
C LEU A 9 -5.63 -1.79 -8.85
N VAL A 10 -6.37 -2.35 -7.89
CA VAL A 10 -7.16 -1.55 -6.95
C VAL A 10 -6.27 -0.67 -6.08
N SER A 11 -5.16 -1.20 -5.54
CA SER A 11 -4.17 -0.40 -4.79
C SER A 11 -3.59 0.74 -5.64
N PHE A 12 -3.25 0.46 -6.90
CA PHE A 12 -2.75 1.46 -7.83
C PHE A 12 -3.80 2.53 -8.14
N ALA A 13 -5.02 2.13 -8.50
CA ALA A 13 -6.10 3.07 -8.80
C ALA A 13 -6.40 3.97 -7.59
N LEU A 14 -6.50 3.39 -6.39
CA LEU A 14 -6.73 4.16 -5.17
C LEU A 14 -5.61 5.16 -4.90
N THR A 15 -4.35 4.72 -5.01
CA THR A 15 -3.19 5.61 -4.80
C THR A 15 -3.01 6.64 -5.91
N LEU A 16 -3.46 6.36 -7.14
CA LEU A 16 -3.46 7.32 -8.24
C LEU A 16 -4.50 8.42 -8.02
N PHE A 17 -5.74 8.08 -7.66
CA PHE A 17 -6.81 9.06 -7.51
C PHE A 17 -6.81 9.78 -6.15
N PHE A 18 -6.40 9.09 -5.07
CA PHE A 18 -6.46 9.59 -3.70
C PHE A 18 -5.08 9.76 -3.05
N GLY A 19 -3.99 9.48 -3.77
CA GLY A 19 -2.63 9.69 -3.27
C GLY A 19 -2.33 8.87 -2.01
N PRO A 20 -1.81 9.51 -0.95
CA PRO A 20 -1.55 8.87 0.34
C PRO A 20 -2.77 8.20 0.97
N LEU A 21 -3.98 8.73 0.74
CA LEU A 21 -5.22 8.13 1.27
C LEU A 21 -5.51 6.79 0.59
N GLY A 22 -5.13 6.62 -0.68
CA GLY A 22 -5.26 5.35 -1.37
C GLY A 22 -4.42 4.22 -0.76
N LEU A 23 -3.35 4.58 -0.04
CA LEU A 23 -2.45 3.61 0.60
C LEU A 23 -3.12 2.87 1.76
N PHE A 24 -4.23 3.39 2.32
CA PHE A 24 -4.99 2.71 3.39
C PHE A 24 -5.51 1.33 2.98
N TYR A 25 -5.69 1.07 1.67
CA TYR A 25 -6.06 -0.25 1.18
C TYR A 25 -4.99 -1.31 1.45
N SER A 26 -3.71 -0.93 1.38
CA SER A 26 -2.57 -1.87 1.41
C SER A 26 -1.77 -1.79 2.70
N SER A 27 -1.65 -0.60 3.32
CA SER A 27 -0.91 -0.38 4.57
C SER A 27 -1.45 0.81 5.35
N VAL A 28 -2.06 0.55 6.51
CA VAL A 28 -2.56 1.61 7.41
C VAL A 28 -1.42 2.46 7.98
N ALA A 29 -0.34 1.82 8.41
CA ALA A 29 0.82 2.52 8.97
C ALA A 29 1.53 3.38 7.92
N GLY A 30 1.73 2.85 6.70
CA GLY A 30 2.32 3.60 5.60
C GLY A 30 1.46 4.78 5.18
N ALA A 31 0.14 4.59 5.13
CA ALA A 31 -0.81 5.65 4.81
C ALA A 31 -0.77 6.78 5.85
N LEU A 32 -0.80 6.47 7.14
CA LEU A 32 -0.73 7.47 8.21
C LEU A 32 0.54 8.33 8.11
N VAL A 33 1.71 7.70 7.94
CA VAL A 33 2.98 8.42 7.81
C VAL A 33 2.97 9.33 6.59
N LEU A 34 2.57 8.82 5.41
CA LEU A 34 2.56 9.63 4.19
C LEU A 34 1.50 10.74 4.22
N VAL A 35 0.36 10.53 4.86
CA VAL A 35 -0.66 11.57 5.06
C VAL A 35 -0.10 12.69 5.94
N ILE A 36 0.55 12.36 7.07
CA ILE A 36 1.16 13.37 7.95
C ILE A 36 2.22 14.17 7.19
N VAL A 37 3.09 13.50 6.42
CA VAL A 37 4.13 14.17 5.62
C VAL A 37 3.50 15.04 4.53
N ALA A 38 2.45 14.57 3.85
CA ALA A 38 1.76 15.35 2.83
C ALA A 38 1.12 16.62 3.41
N VAL A 39 0.51 16.53 4.60
CA VAL A 39 -0.06 17.70 5.31
C VAL A 39 1.04 18.65 5.78
N ALA A 40 2.11 18.13 6.36
CA ALA A 40 3.23 18.95 6.84
C ALA A 40 3.95 19.70 5.70
N THR A 41 3.97 19.12 4.49
CA THR A 41 4.61 19.69 3.30
C THR A 41 3.64 20.42 2.37
N ALA A 42 2.37 20.55 2.76
CA ALA A 42 1.30 21.16 1.95
C ALA A 42 1.53 22.64 1.61
N ALA A 43 2.40 23.33 2.36
CA ALA A 43 2.82 24.70 2.03
C ALA A 43 3.60 24.79 0.70
N SER A 44 4.09 23.65 0.19
CA SER A 44 4.74 23.53 -1.12
C SER A 44 3.96 22.60 -2.03
N VAL A 45 4.02 22.81 -3.35
CA VAL A 45 3.41 21.89 -4.33
C VAL A 45 4.25 20.60 -4.48
N ILE A 46 5.55 20.69 -4.26
CA ILE A 46 6.50 19.57 -4.47
C ILE A 46 6.27 18.45 -3.45
N GLY A 47 6.04 18.79 -2.18
CA GLY A 47 5.84 17.82 -1.10
C GLY A 47 4.69 16.83 -1.37
N PRO A 48 3.46 17.31 -1.59
CA PRO A 48 2.32 16.46 -1.93
C PRO A 48 2.52 15.61 -3.18
N VAL A 49 3.16 16.15 -4.22
CA VAL A 49 3.45 15.40 -5.46
C VAL A 49 4.42 14.24 -5.19
N VAL A 50 5.49 14.48 -4.43
CA VAL A 50 6.42 13.42 -4.02
C VAL A 50 5.72 12.38 -3.15
N CYS A 51 4.91 12.80 -2.18
CA CYS A 51 4.10 11.90 -1.37
C CYS A 51 3.15 11.03 -2.22
N TRP A 52 2.61 11.58 -3.31
CA TRP A 52 1.73 10.85 -4.23
C TRP A 52 2.46 9.72 -4.95
N VAL A 53 3.64 10.01 -5.51
CA VAL A 53 4.48 9.01 -6.19
C VAL A 53 4.94 7.93 -5.21
N LEU A 54 5.33 8.34 -3.99
CA LEU A 54 5.71 7.41 -2.93
C LEU A 54 4.52 6.54 -2.49
N ALA A 55 3.31 7.07 -2.41
CA ALA A 55 2.11 6.30 -2.06
C ALA A 55 1.84 5.19 -3.08
N ILE A 56 2.00 5.47 -4.38
CA ILE A 56 1.85 4.47 -5.44
C ILE A 56 2.90 3.35 -5.29
N ALA A 57 4.17 3.72 -5.14
CA ALA A 57 5.27 2.76 -5.00
C ALA A 57 5.15 1.87 -3.75
N ILE A 58 4.85 2.49 -2.59
CA ILE A 58 4.66 1.76 -1.33
C ILE A 58 3.40 0.90 -1.41
N GLY A 59 2.34 1.38 -2.06
CA GLY A 59 1.09 0.65 -2.27
C GLY A 59 1.31 -0.66 -3.01
N ASP A 60 2.00 -0.63 -4.15
CA ASP A 60 2.31 -1.86 -4.89
C ASP A 60 3.21 -2.80 -4.08
N HIS A 61 4.27 -2.26 -3.45
CA HIS A 61 5.20 -3.07 -2.65
C HIS A 61 4.50 -3.77 -1.48
N CYS A 62 3.65 -3.06 -0.73
CA CYS A 62 2.87 -3.63 0.37
C CYS A 62 1.87 -4.69 -0.13
N THR A 63 1.22 -4.45 -1.26
CA THR A 63 0.28 -5.41 -1.87
C THR A 63 1.00 -6.68 -2.31
N HIS A 64 2.15 -6.53 -2.96
CA HIS A 64 2.97 -7.65 -3.40
C HIS A 64 3.47 -8.49 -2.22
N LYS A 65 4.02 -7.83 -1.20
CA LYS A 65 4.50 -8.49 0.02
C LYS A 65 3.39 -9.25 0.73
N HIS A 66 2.19 -8.66 0.81
CA HIS A 66 1.02 -9.32 1.40
C HIS A 66 0.66 -10.59 0.63
N ASN A 67 0.51 -10.50 -0.71
CA ASN A 67 0.15 -11.65 -1.53
C ASN A 67 1.21 -12.76 -1.47
N LYS A 68 2.50 -12.41 -1.54
CA LYS A 68 3.59 -13.37 -1.40
C LYS A 68 3.52 -14.11 -0.06
N ASN A 69 3.27 -13.40 1.04
CA ASN A 69 3.13 -14.03 2.35
C ASN A 69 1.95 -15.02 2.40
N ILE A 70 0.84 -14.70 1.72
CA ILE A 70 -0.34 -15.58 1.64
C ILE A 70 0.01 -16.87 0.90
N ASP A 71 0.72 -16.76 -0.22
CA ASP A 71 1.12 -17.92 -1.02
C ASP A 71 2.08 -18.83 -0.25
N ASN A 72 3.05 -18.26 0.47
CA ASN A 72 3.94 -19.01 1.36
C ASN A 72 3.17 -19.74 2.48
N ILE A 73 2.16 -19.10 3.08
CA ILE A 73 1.33 -19.75 4.11
C ILE A 73 0.54 -20.91 3.50
N LYS A 74 -0.04 -20.74 2.31
CA LYS A 74 -0.77 -21.81 1.63
C LYS A 74 0.12 -23.02 1.31
N GLU A 75 1.34 -22.77 0.84
CA GLU A 75 2.34 -23.80 0.56
C GLU A 75 2.71 -24.59 1.83
N LEU A 76 3.00 -23.88 2.93
CA LEU A 76 3.33 -24.51 4.22
C LEU A 76 2.19 -25.37 4.79
N VAL A 77 0.94 -24.95 4.60
CA VAL A 77 -0.25 -25.72 5.02
C VAL A 77 -0.43 -26.94 4.12
N SER A 78 -0.23 -26.81 2.80
CA SER A 78 -0.36 -27.94 1.86
C SER A 78 0.73 -29.00 2.04
N ASN A 79 1.95 -28.62 2.42
CA ASN A 79 3.08 -29.55 2.61
C ASN A 79 3.06 -30.27 3.97
N LYS A 80 2.16 -29.86 4.88
CA LYS A 80 1.96 -30.50 6.19
C LYS A 80 0.85 -31.55 6.19
N GLY A 81 0.13 -31.70 5.08
CA GLY A 81 -0.99 -32.65 4.90
C GLY A 81 -0.56 -33.98 4.32
#